data_AF-A0A7J4QDK8-F1
#
_entry.id   AF-A0A7J4QDK8-F1
#
_cell.length_a   1.000
_cell.length_b   1.000
_cell.length_c   1.000
_cell.angle_alpha   90.00
_cell.angle_beta   90.00
_cell.angle_gamma   90.00
#
_symmetry.space_group_name_H-M   'P 1'
#
loop_
_entity.id
_entity.type
_entity.pdbx_description
1 polymer ?
#
loop_
_entity_poly.entity_id
_entity_poly.type
_entity_poly.pdbx_seq_one_letter_code
_entity_poly.pdbx_strand_id
1 'polypeptide(L)' 'EPDRKKTKKRLVEQGEDPPQYEFYLDTRKYGSVPHGGFGMGVERLVSWICGLESIKDAIPFPRTMLRYKP' A
#
# COMPACT_ATOMS: atom_id res chain seq x y z
N GLU A 1 -2.74 -1.46 13.65
CA GLU A 1 -3.50 -1.65 14.91
C GLU A 1 -3.81 -3.14 15.09
N PRO A 2 -3.46 -3.76 16.22
CA PRO A 2 -3.45 -5.23 16.36
C PRO A 2 -4.83 -5.85 16.64
N ASP A 3 -5.82 -5.06 17.06
CA ASP A 3 -7.16 -5.57 17.38
C ASP A 3 -8.04 -5.78 16.13
N ARG A 4 -8.45 -7.04 15.93
CA ARG A 4 -9.34 -7.47 14.84
C ARG A 4 -10.71 -6.79 14.90
N LYS A 5 -11.31 -6.64 16.08
CA LYS A 5 -12.66 -6.04 16.22
C LYS A 5 -12.66 -4.58 15.81
N LYS A 6 -11.65 -3.84 16.26
CA LYS A 6 -11.47 -2.43 15.92
C LYS A 6 -11.19 -2.22 14.44
N THR A 7 -10.37 -3.09 13.85
CA THR A 7 -10.10 -3.06 12.39
C THR A 7 -11.38 -3.33 11.59
N LYS A 8 -12.17 -4.34 11.98
CA LYS A 8 -13.45 -4.67 11.33
C LYS A 8 -14.46 -3.51 11.41
N LYS A 9 -14.55 -2.85 12.57
CA LYS A 9 -15.40 -1.66 12.75
C LYS A 9 -15.04 -0.54 11.77
N ARG A 10 -13.73 -0.25 11.62
CA ARG A 10 -13.26 0.79 10.69
C ARG A 10 -13.50 0.46 9.22
N LEU A 11 -13.36 -0.81 8.83
CA LEU A 11 -13.68 -1.24 7.46
C LEU A 11 -15.15 -0.94 7.13
N VAL A 12 -16.06 -1.26 8.04
CA VAL A 12 -17.49 -0.95 7.88
C VAL A 12 -17.74 0.55 7.82
N GLU A 13 -17.07 1.34 8.66
CA GLU A 13 -17.14 2.83 8.62
C GLU A 13 -16.63 3.41 7.29
N GLN A 14 -15.69 2.73 6.63
CA GLN A 14 -15.14 3.11 5.33
C GLN A 14 -15.98 2.59 4.14
N GLY A 15 -17.06 1.85 4.40
CA GLY A 15 -17.93 1.28 3.36
C GLY A 15 -17.39 0.00 2.70
N GLU A 16 -16.37 -0.61 3.30
CA GLU A 16 -15.75 -1.85 2.80
C GLU A 16 -16.46 -3.10 3.33
N ASP A 17 -16.45 -4.19 2.56
CA ASP A 17 -17.06 -5.47 2.91
C ASP A 17 -16.10 -6.36 3.72
N PRO A 18 -16.31 -6.59 5.03
CA PRO A 18 -15.35 -7.29 5.88
C PRO A 18 -14.97 -8.74 5.45
N PRO A 19 -15.89 -9.57 4.91
CA PRO A 19 -15.56 -10.90 4.39
C PRO A 19 -14.44 -10.91 3.33
N GLN A 20 -14.28 -9.86 2.52
CA GLN A 20 -13.20 -9.78 1.51
C GLN A 20 -11.80 -9.74 2.16
N TYR A 21 -11.73 -9.31 3.41
CA TYR A 21 -10.47 -9.14 4.16
C TYR A 21 -10.24 -10.26 5.18
N GLU A 22 -11.11 -11.27 5.26
CA GLU A 22 -11.03 -12.30 6.30
C GLU A 22 -9.67 -13.02 6.28
N PHE A 23 -9.12 -13.29 5.08
CA PHE A 23 -7.79 -13.88 4.93
C PHE A 23 -6.68 -13.05 5.63
N TYR A 24 -6.82 -11.72 5.65
CA TYR A 24 -5.88 -10.80 6.28
C TYR A 24 -6.17 -10.63 7.77
N LEU A 25 -7.45 -10.63 8.16
CA LEU A 25 -7.87 -10.50 9.56
C LEU A 25 -7.56 -11.77 10.38
N ASP A 26 -7.58 -12.94 9.76
CA ASP A 26 -7.27 -14.22 10.39
C ASP A 26 -5.82 -14.34 10.86
N THR A 27 -4.89 -13.62 10.20
CA THR A 27 -3.48 -13.55 10.64
C THR A 27 -3.33 -12.99 12.06
N ARG A 28 -4.34 -12.28 12.57
CA ARG A 28 -4.34 -11.66 13.91
C ARG A 28 -5.12 -12.49 14.94
N LYS A 29 -5.66 -13.64 14.56
CA LYS A 29 -6.53 -14.49 15.41
C LYS A 29 -5.82 -14.98 16.68
N TYR A 30 -4.54 -15.34 16.57
CA TYR A 30 -3.75 -15.91 17.67
C TYR A 30 -2.86 -14.89 18.38
N GLY A 31 -3.19 -13.59 18.23
CA GLY A 31 -2.39 -12.49 18.76
C GLY A 31 -1.50 -11.86 17.69
N SER A 32 -1.29 -10.56 17.83
CA SER A 32 -0.45 -9.76 16.95
C SER A 32 0.34 -8.77 17.81
N VAL A 33 1.63 -8.62 17.53
CA VAL A 33 2.45 -7.61 18.19
C VAL A 33 2.07 -6.21 17.69
N PRO A 34 2.16 -5.15 18.51
CA PRO A 34 2.05 -3.78 18.02
C PRO A 34 3.13 -3.52 16.97
N HIS A 35 2.72 -3.32 15.72
CA HIS A 35 3.61 -3.05 14.59
C HIS A 35 3.12 -1.83 13.81
N GLY A 36 4.07 -1.15 13.18
CA GLY A 36 3.85 -0.05 12.25
C GLY A 36 4.93 -0.09 11.16
N GLY A 37 4.71 0.66 10.09
CA GLY A 37 5.64 0.77 8.99
C GLY A 37 5.26 1.94 8.10
N PHE A 38 6.16 2.27 7.17
CA PHE A 38 5.91 3.27 6.13
C PHE A 38 6.32 2.69 4.79
N GLY A 39 5.70 3.19 3.71
CA GLY A 39 6.09 2.89 2.34
C GLY A 39 6.78 4.09 1.71
N MET A 40 7.78 3.83 0.86
CA MET A 40 8.47 4.87 0.10
C MET A 40 8.67 4.40 -1.33
N GLY A 41 8.24 5.22 -2.30
CA GLY A 41 8.48 4.96 -3.72
C GLY A 41 9.87 5.43 -4.10
N VAL A 42 10.75 4.51 -4.51
CA VAL A 42 12.15 4.82 -4.83
C VAL A 42 12.23 5.80 -6.01
N GLU A 43 11.45 5.58 -7.05
CA GLU A 43 11.37 6.42 -8.25
C GLU A 43 10.89 7.84 -7.91
N ARG A 44 9.93 7.94 -6.97
CA ARG A 44 9.45 9.24 -6.48
C ARG A 44 10.50 9.95 -5.64
N LEU A 45 11.21 9.23 -4.80
CA LEU A 45 12.31 9.79 -4.01
C LEU A 45 13.42 10.32 -4.93
N VAL A 46 13.81 9.55 -5.95
CA VAL A 46 14.83 9.96 -6.94
C VAL A 46 14.35 11.17 -7.73
N SER A 47 13.12 11.15 -8.26
CA SER A 47 12.56 12.30 -8.99
C SER A 47 12.52 13.56 -8.12
N TRP A 48 12.22 13.45 -6.83
CA TRP A 48 12.26 14.58 -5.91
C TRP A 48 13.68 15.08 -5.65
N ILE A 49 14.63 14.20 -5.34
CA ILE A 49 16.04 14.56 -5.09
C ILE A 49 16.68 15.21 -6.32
N CYS A 50 16.39 14.67 -7.52
CA CYS A 50 16.95 15.14 -8.78
C CYS A 50 16.15 16.28 -9.43
N GLY A 51 15.01 16.70 -8.86
CA GLY A 51 14.17 17.76 -9.41
C GLY A 51 13.57 17.44 -10.79
N LEU A 52 13.27 16.16 -11.06
CA LEU A 52 12.73 15.74 -12.35
C LEU A 52 11.26 16.11 -12.47
N GLU A 53 10.84 16.63 -13.63
CA GLU A 53 9.44 16.98 -13.90
C GLU A 53 8.53 15.76 -14.00
N SER A 54 9.05 14.62 -14.45
CA SER A 54 8.30 13.36 -14.54
C SER A 54 8.98 12.23 -13.78
N ILE A 55 8.17 11.42 -13.08
CA ILE A 55 8.61 10.16 -12.47
C ILE A 55 9.14 9.16 -13.52
N LYS A 56 8.68 9.27 -14.78
CA LYS A 56 9.11 8.38 -15.87
C LYS A 56 10.60 8.51 -16.15
N ASP A 57 11.16 9.68 -15.90
CA ASP A 57 12.58 9.98 -16.14
C ASP A 57 13.48 9.31 -15.08
N ALA A 58 12.90 8.91 -13.95
CA ALA A 58 13.57 8.10 -12.92
C ALA A 58 13.46 6.58 -13.16
N ILE A 59 12.76 6.14 -14.22
CA ILE A 59 12.50 4.71 -14.50
C ILE A 59 13.12 4.32 -15.84
N PRO A 60 14.05 3.34 -15.89
CA PRO A 60 14.66 2.92 -17.15
C PRO A 60 13.67 2.40 -18.21
N PHE A 61 12.65 1.66 -17.79
CA PHE A 61 11.59 1.11 -18.66
C PHE A 61 10.21 1.43 -18.08
N PRO A 62 9.69 2.66 -18.27
CA PRO A 62 8.48 3.12 -17.59
C PRO A 62 7.25 2.37 -18.08
N ARG A 63 6.52 1.76 -17.14
CA ARG A 63 5.21 1.16 -17.39
C ARG A 63 4.13 2.20 -17.26
N THR A 64 3.32 2.35 -18.29
CA THR A 64 2.18 3.27 -18.30
C THR A 64 1.00 2.60 -18.99
N MET A 65 -0.20 3.16 -18.84
CA MET A 65 -1.40 2.69 -19.54
C MET A 65 -1.19 2.57 -21.07
N LEU A 66 -0.32 3.41 -21.65
CA LEU A 66 -0.03 3.45 -23.08
C LEU A 66 1.20 2.63 -23.49
N ARG A 67 2.03 2.17 -22.53
CA ARG A 67 3.29 1.47 -22.79
C ARG A 67 3.43 0.25 -21.89
N TYR A 68 3.18 -0.93 -22.46
CA TYR A 68 3.28 -2.23 -21.79
C TYR A 68 4.53 -3.04 -22.15
N LYS A 69 5.24 -2.68 -23.23
CA LYS A 69 6.50 -3.30 -23.68
C LYS A 69 7.66 -2.29 -23.61
N PRO A 70 8.90 -2.75 -23.33
CA PRO A 70 10.10 -1.93 -23.45
C PRO A 70 10.20 -1.30 -24.83
#